data_AF-A0A920R0A2-F1
#
_entry.id   AF-A0A920R0A2-F1
#
_cell.length_a   1.000
_cell.length_b   1.000
_cell.length_c   1.000
_cell.angle_alpha   90.00
_cell.angle_beta   90.00
_cell.angle_gamma   90.00
#
_symmetry.space_group_name_H-M   'P 1'
#
loop_
_entity.id
_entity.type
_entity.pdbx_description
1 polymer ?
#
loop_
_entity_poly.entity_id
_entity_poly.type
_entity_poly.pdbx_seq_one_letter_code
_entity_poly.pdbx_strand_id
1 'polypeptide(L)'
;MDKMKILVPGAGPIIIGQAAEFDYSGSQCCSSLREDGHTVVLVNSNPATIQTDPDTADIVYIEPLTVESVEKIIEKEKPDAIIPEWEVRQVSILLLD
;
A
#
# COMPACT_ATOMS: atom_id res chain seq x y z
N MET A 1 -16.22 4.69 -14.86
CA MET A 1 -15.75 5.18 -13.56
C MET A 1 -14.58 6.12 -13.79
N ASP A 2 -14.41 7.12 -12.95
CA ASP A 2 -13.22 7.97 -13.02
C ASP A 2 -12.02 7.19 -12.47
N LYS A 3 -10.87 7.28 -13.14
CA LYS A 3 -9.69 6.47 -12.80
C LYS A 3 -8.83 7.22 -11.79
N MET A 4 -8.84 6.75 -10.56
CA MET A 4 -8.01 7.27 -9.47
C MET A 4 -6.62 6.64 -9.42
N LYS A 5 -5.62 7.39 -8.94
CA LYS A 5 -4.36 6.86 -8.41
C LYS A 5 -4.52 6.62 -6.91
N ILE A 6 -4.29 5.40 -6.47
CA ILE A 6 -4.56 4.96 -5.10
C ILE A 6 -3.25 4.49 -4.47
N LEU A 7 -2.91 5.03 -3.29
CA LEU A 7 -1.80 4.54 -2.48
C LEU A 7 -2.31 3.44 -1.52
N VAL A 8 -1.63 2.31 -1.55
CA VAL A 8 -1.87 1.15 -0.69
C VAL A 8 -0.64 0.99 0.19
N PRO A 9 -0.73 1.34 1.49
CA PRO A 9 0.24 0.87 2.47
C PRO A 9 0.18 -0.66 2.53
N GLY A 10 1.30 -1.31 2.85
CA GLY A 10 1.36 -2.74 2.99
C GLY A 10 1.40 -3.22 4.44
N ALA A 11 1.34 -4.55 4.60
CA ALA A 11 1.33 -5.21 5.91
C ALA A 11 2.62 -5.03 6.72
N GLY A 12 3.72 -4.57 6.11
CA GLY A 12 4.98 -4.38 6.82
C GLY A 12 5.73 -5.68 7.13
N PRO A 13 6.56 -5.72 8.19
CA PRO A 13 7.40 -6.89 8.49
C PRO A 13 6.56 -8.11 8.89
N ILE A 14 7.01 -9.32 8.53
CA ILE A 14 6.33 -10.57 8.92
C ILE A 14 6.31 -10.70 10.46
N ILE A 15 5.10 -10.66 11.02
CA ILE A 15 4.82 -11.02 12.41
C ILE A 15 4.26 -12.45 12.43
N ILE A 16 4.83 -13.30 13.31
CA ILE A 16 4.41 -14.70 13.45
C ILE A 16 2.92 -14.76 13.80
N GLY A 17 2.16 -15.48 12.96
CA GLY A 17 0.73 -15.71 13.15
C GLY A 17 -0.20 -14.64 12.57
N GLN A 18 0.33 -13.66 11.84
CA GLN A 18 -0.48 -12.59 11.23
C GLN A 18 -0.04 -12.21 9.80
N ALA A 19 1.14 -12.64 9.35
CA ALA A 19 1.72 -12.10 8.12
C ALA A 19 1.10 -12.64 6.81
N ALA A 20 0.64 -13.90 6.79
CA ALA A 20 0.20 -14.53 5.54
C ALA A 20 -1.17 -14.02 5.08
N GLU A 21 -2.06 -13.77 6.04
CA GLU A 21 -3.42 -13.29 5.80
C GLU A 21 -3.41 -11.87 5.24
N PHE A 22 -2.59 -10.99 5.81
CA PHE A 22 -2.49 -9.60 5.36
C PHE A 22 -1.78 -9.45 4.02
N ASP A 23 -0.71 -10.22 3.78
CA ASP A 23 -0.02 -10.27 2.48
C ASP A 23 -0.98 -10.70 1.36
N TYR A 24 -1.80 -11.72 1.62
CA TYR A 24 -2.81 -12.17 0.66
C TYR A 24 -3.91 -11.13 0.45
N SER A 25 -4.50 -10.57 1.52
CA SER A 25 -5.59 -9.60 1.38
C SER A 25 -5.15 -8.30 0.70
N GLY A 26 -3.95 -7.81 0.99
CA GLY A 26 -3.42 -6.59 0.38
C GLY A 26 -3.04 -6.80 -1.09
N SER A 27 -2.51 -7.98 -1.45
CA SER A 27 -2.29 -8.36 -2.85
C SER A 27 -3.60 -8.44 -3.63
N GLN A 28 -4.66 -9.02 -3.05
CA GLN A 28 -5.99 -9.06 -3.67
C GLN A 28 -6.59 -7.66 -3.83
N CYS A 29 -6.42 -6.78 -2.84
CA CYS A 29 -6.84 -5.39 -2.94
C CYS A 29 -6.17 -4.69 -4.14
N CYS A 30 -4.85 -4.85 -4.30
CA CYS A 30 -4.11 -4.28 -5.42
C CYS A 30 -4.62 -4.82 -6.77
N SER A 31 -4.85 -6.13 -6.88
CA SER A 31 -5.39 -6.75 -8.11
C SER A 31 -6.77 -6.20 -8.45
N SER A 32 -7.70 -6.16 -7.49
CA SER A 32 -9.06 -5.67 -7.72
C SER A 32 -9.08 -4.19 -8.14
N LEU A 33 -8.28 -3.33 -7.50
CA LEU A 33 -8.18 -1.93 -7.88
C LEU A 33 -7.66 -1.77 -9.33
N ARG A 34 -6.67 -2.57 -9.73
CA ARG A 34 -6.12 -2.54 -11.10
C ARG A 34 -7.10 -3.10 -12.13
N GLU A 35 -7.82 -4.16 -11.80
CA GLU A 35 -8.89 -4.72 -12.63
C GLU A 35 -10.01 -3.70 -12.88
N ASP A 36 -10.34 -2.87 -11.88
CA ASP A 36 -11.27 -1.76 -12.00
C ASP A 36 -10.70 -0.55 -12.77
N GLY A 37 -9.40 -0.60 -13.13
CA GLY A 37 -8.72 0.37 -13.96
C GLY A 37 -8.06 1.53 -13.22
N HIS A 38 -7.88 1.41 -11.90
CA HIS A 38 -7.14 2.37 -11.07
C HIS A 38 -5.63 2.19 -11.24
N THR A 39 -4.87 3.27 -10.99
CA THR A 39 -3.41 3.19 -10.86
C THR A 39 -3.08 2.91 -9.40
N VAL A 40 -2.41 1.81 -9.12
CA VAL A 40 -2.07 1.39 -7.76
C VAL A 40 -0.60 1.68 -7.48
N VAL A 41 -0.36 2.45 -6.42
CA VAL A 41 0.95 2.65 -5.81
C VAL A 41 0.97 1.83 -4.52
N LEU A 42 1.91 0.92 -4.40
CA LEU A 42 2.14 0.14 -3.20
C LEU A 42 3.39 0.65 -2.47
N VAL A 43 3.30 0.77 -1.15
CA VAL A 43 4.48 0.90 -0.28
C VAL A 43 4.49 -0.23 0.74
N ASN A 44 5.57 -0.98 0.82
CA ASN A 44 5.72 -2.04 1.81
C ASN A 44 7.19 -2.13 2.28
N SER A 45 7.43 -2.47 3.54
CA SER A 45 8.78 -2.55 4.09
C SER A 45 9.43 -3.93 3.95
N ASN A 46 8.66 -4.94 3.55
CA ASN A 46 9.12 -6.31 3.50
C ASN A 46 9.26 -6.83 2.07
N PRO A 47 10.50 -6.98 1.54
CA PRO A 47 10.74 -7.46 0.19
C PRO A 47 10.44 -8.96 -0.01
N ALA A 48 10.16 -9.71 1.06
CA ALA A 48 9.90 -11.15 1.04
C ALA A 48 8.40 -11.47 1.10
N THR A 49 7.56 -10.63 0.48
CA THR A 49 6.10 -10.78 0.43
C THR A 49 5.61 -10.88 -1.00
N ILE A 50 4.47 -11.56 -1.21
CA ILE A 50 3.80 -11.61 -2.53
C ILE A 50 3.38 -10.19 -2.93
N GLN A 51 2.98 -9.38 -1.97
CA GLN A 51 2.55 -8.02 -2.22
C GLN A 51 3.63 -7.17 -2.89
N THR A 52 4.91 -7.36 -2.55
CA THR A 52 6.04 -6.64 -3.17
C THR A 52 6.46 -7.15 -4.55
N ASP A 53 5.77 -8.15 -5.11
CA ASP A 53 5.98 -8.55 -6.49
C ASP A 53 5.69 -7.37 -7.44
N PRO A 54 6.56 -7.09 -8.43
CA PRO A 54 6.34 -6.04 -9.42
C PRO A 54 5.00 -6.14 -10.16
N ASP A 55 4.41 -7.34 -10.25
CA ASP A 55 3.13 -7.57 -10.91
C ASP A 55 1.92 -7.26 -10.00
N THR A 56 2.11 -6.97 -8.71
CA THR A 56 1.01 -6.71 -7.77
C THR A 56 0.43 -5.30 -7.94
N ALA A 57 1.28 -4.28 -8.13
CA ALA A 57 0.89 -2.88 -8.26
C ALA A 57 1.56 -2.22 -9.48
N ASP A 58 1.07 -1.06 -9.93
CA ASP A 58 1.71 -0.36 -11.05
C ASP A 58 3.05 0.28 -10.63
N ILE A 59 3.15 0.66 -9.36
CA ILE A 59 4.38 1.17 -8.74
C ILE A 59 4.55 0.50 -7.37
N VAL A 60 5.72 -0.08 -7.11
CA VAL A 60 6.07 -0.70 -5.82
C VAL A 60 7.25 0.04 -5.19
N TYR A 61 7.04 0.56 -3.99
CA TYR A 61 8.06 1.12 -3.11
C TYR A 61 8.41 0.12 -2.01
N ILE A 62 9.69 -0.22 -1.92
CA ILE A 62 10.23 -1.00 -0.81
C ILE A 62 10.90 -0.03 0.16
N GLU A 63 10.09 0.54 1.06
CA GLU A 63 10.49 1.59 2.00
C GLU A 63 9.94 1.28 3.40
N PRO A 64 10.57 1.78 4.47
CA PRO A 64 9.99 1.70 5.81
C PRO A 64 8.57 2.28 5.84
N LEU A 65 7.64 1.63 6.54
CA LEU A 65 6.28 2.14 6.75
C LEU A 65 6.25 3.19 7.88
N THR A 66 7.08 4.22 7.73
CA THR A 66 7.12 5.39 8.62
C THR A 66 6.35 6.54 7.98
N VAL A 67 5.89 7.48 8.80
CA VAL A 67 5.23 8.71 8.34
C VAL A 67 6.09 9.44 7.30
N GLU A 68 7.38 9.66 7.59
CA GLU A 68 8.31 10.37 6.71
C GLU A 68 8.45 9.71 5.34
N SER A 69 8.56 8.37 5.30
CA SER A 69 8.68 7.64 4.04
C SER A 69 7.39 7.73 3.22
N VAL A 70 6.25 7.60 3.87
CA VAL A 70 4.94 7.68 3.19
C VAL A 70 4.64 9.10 2.72
N GLU A 71 4.96 10.14 3.50
CA GLU A 71 4.84 11.54 3.10
C GLU A 71 5.63 11.84 1.82
N LYS A 72 6.88 11.39 1.74
CA LYS A 72 7.71 11.52 0.52
C LYS A 72 7.07 10.85 -0.70
N ILE A 73 6.44 9.70 -0.50
CA ILE A 73 5.72 8.99 -1.58
C ILE A 73 4.45 9.75 -1.97
N ILE A 74 3.68 10.25 -1.01
CA ILE A 74 2.48 11.06 -1.26
C ILE A 74 2.84 12.33 -2.03
N GLU A 75 3.89 13.05 -1.64
CA GLU A 75 4.37 14.25 -2.34
C GLU A 75 4.77 13.97 -3.79
N LYS A 76 5.43 12.83 -4.01
CA LYS A 76 5.90 12.40 -5.33
C LYS A 76 4.75 11.92 -6.22
N GLU A 77 3.90 11.05 -5.69
CA GLU A 77 2.89 10.34 -6.47
C GLU A 77 1.57 11.11 -6.59
N LYS A 78 1.25 11.95 -5.59
CA LYS A 78 -0.01 12.70 -5.47
C LYS A 78 -1.23 11.79 -5.68
N PRO A 79 -1.41 10.76 -4.84
CA PRO A 79 -2.55 9.86 -4.96
C PRO A 79 -3.87 10.61 -4.69
N ASP A 80 -4.93 10.22 -5.38
CA ASP A 80 -6.29 10.74 -5.16
C ASP A 80 -6.94 10.12 -3.91
N ALA A 81 -6.51 8.92 -3.55
CA ALA A 81 -7.01 8.20 -2.37
C ALA A 81 -5.90 7.32 -1.75
N ILE A 82 -6.07 7.00 -0.47
CA ILE A 82 -5.19 6.09 0.26
C ILE A 82 -6.06 5.03 0.95
N ILE A 83 -5.68 3.76 0.84
CA ILE A 83 -6.38 2.69 1.55
C ILE A 83 -5.99 2.72 3.03
N PRO A 84 -6.96 2.81 3.96
CA PRO A 84 -6.67 2.72 5.39
C PRO A 84 -6.39 1.26 5.76
N GLU A 85 -5.17 0.96 6.21
CA GLU A 85 -4.79 -0.39 6.64
C GLU A 85 -4.53 -0.48 8.16
N TRP A 86 -4.78 -1.66 8.75
CA TRP A 86 -4.93 -1.85 10.20
C TRP A 86 -3.64 -1.69 11.02
N GLU A 87 -2.47 -1.90 10.42
CA GLU A 87 -1.19 -1.82 11.13
C GLU A 87 -0.55 -0.42 11.06
N VAL A 88 -0.87 0.37 10.03
CA VAL A 88 -0.33 1.72 9.87
C VAL A 88 -1.23 2.76 10.57
N ARG A 89 -1.43 2.57 11.87
CA ARG A 89 -2.29 3.43 12.71
C ARG A 89 -1.95 4.92 12.65
N GLN A 90 -0.70 5.28 12.31
CA GLN A 90 -0.27 6.67 12.22
C GLN A 90 -0.54 7.32 10.85
N VAL A 91 -0.55 6.56 9.75
CA VAL A 91 -0.81 7.13 8.41
C VAL A 91 -2.29 7.42 8.22
N SER A 92 -3.18 6.61 8.82
CA SER A 92 -4.62 6.91 8.85
C SER A 92 -4.94 8.25 9.53
N ILE A 93 -4.09 8.71 10.47
CA ILE A 93 -4.28 9.97 11.20
C ILE A 93 -3.90 11.17 10.33
N LEU A 94 -2.85 11.07 9.50
CA LEU A 94 -2.39 12.16 8.63
C LEU A 94 -3.40 12.60 7.56
N LEU A 95 -4.41 11.78 7.27
CA LEU A 95 -5.48 12.10 6.31
C LEU A 95 -6.73 12.71 6.96
N LEU A 96 -6.77 12.75 8.30
CA LEU A 96 -7.92 13.24 9.06
C LEU A 96 -7.71 14.65 9.65
N ASP A 97 -6.55 15.25 9.44
CA ASP A 97 -6.18 16.60 9.89
C ASP A 97 -5.98 17.59 8.73
#